data_AF-A0AAX3RNI8-F1
#
_entry.id   AF-A0AAX3RNI8-F1
#
_cell.length_a   1.000
_cell.length_b   1.000
_cell.length_c   1.000
_cell.angle_alpha   90.00
_cell.angle_beta   90.00
_cell.angle_gamma   90.00
#
_symmetry.space_group_name_H-M   'P 1'
#
loop_
_entity.id
_entity.type
_entity.pdbx_description
1 polymer ?
#
loop_
_entity_poly.entity_id
_entity_poly.type
_entity_poly.pdbx_seq_one_letter_code
_entity_poly.pdbx_strand_id
1 'polypeptide(L)'
;MNEKQLAEAYERDENMMILVFAQWCVNHDLDPMELYAKAYPQQKLNESLKKTMDDLVMPKHEAEHIPDQTVIAVLEMFGNTDLAQAVHEVISGRKQ
;
A
#
# COMPACT_ATOMS: atom_id res chain seq x y z
N MET A 1 26.44 -12.20 -2.01
CA MET A 1 24.97 -12.13 -2.00
C MET A 1 24.50 -13.15 -3.01
N ASN A 2 23.77 -14.17 -2.57
CA ASN A 2 23.34 -15.28 -3.44
C ASN A 2 21.88 -15.08 -3.88
N GLU A 3 21.43 -15.74 -4.95
CA GLU A 3 20.08 -15.58 -5.55
C GLU A 3 18.95 -15.68 -4.52
N LYS A 4 19.08 -16.60 -3.55
CA LYS A 4 18.11 -16.75 -2.45
C LYS A 4 18.01 -15.50 -1.56
N GLN A 5 19.14 -14.89 -1.21
CA GLN A 5 19.15 -13.67 -0.38
C GLN A 5 18.60 -12.47 -1.14
N LEU A 6 18.75 -12.46 -2.47
CA LEU A 6 18.19 -11.43 -3.34
C LEU A 6 16.66 -11.56 -3.39
N ALA A 7 16.14 -12.77 -3.62
CA ALA A 7 14.70 -13.03 -3.63
C ALA A 7 14.03 -12.67 -2.29
N GLU A 8 14.64 -13.08 -1.17
CA GLU A 8 14.14 -12.74 0.17
C GLU A 8 14.17 -11.23 0.47
N ALA A 9 15.15 -10.49 -0.08
CA ALA A 9 15.19 -9.04 0.05
C ALA A 9 14.04 -8.39 -0.72
N TYR A 10 13.82 -8.78 -1.97
CA TYR A 10 12.71 -8.28 -2.78
C TYR A 10 11.35 -8.57 -2.14
N GLU A 11 11.12 -9.78 -1.62
CA GLU A 11 9.85 -10.12 -0.95
C GLU A 11 9.63 -9.28 0.31
N ARG A 12 10.67 -9.03 1.11
CA ARG A 12 10.57 -8.13 2.27
C ARG A 12 10.24 -6.70 1.86
N ASP A 13 10.90 -6.21 0.81
CA ASP A 13 10.71 -4.85 0.31
C ASP A 13 9.27 -4.68 -0.22
N GLU A 14 8.76 -5.66 -0.95
CA GLU A 14 7.37 -5.68 -1.42
C GLU A 14 6.36 -5.69 -0.27
N ASN A 15 6.56 -6.54 0.74
CA ASN A 15 5.71 -6.57 1.93
C ASN A 15 5.71 -5.23 2.69
N MET A 16 6.87 -4.57 2.77
CA MET A 16 6.97 -3.25 3.37
C MET A 16 6.18 -2.19 2.57
N MET A 17 6.25 -2.24 1.24
CA MET A 17 5.46 -1.36 0.37
C MET A 17 3.96 -1.56 0.58
N ILE A 18 3.50 -2.82 0.65
CA ILE A 18 2.10 -3.16 0.92
C ILE A 18 1.67 -2.62 2.29
N LEU A 19 2.51 -2.76 3.32
CA LEU A 19 2.24 -2.25 4.66
C LEU A 19 2.10 -0.73 4.67
N VAL A 20 3.02 0.00 4.03
CA VAL A 20 2.95 1.47 3.93
C VAL A 20 1.64 1.91 3.27
N PHE A 21 1.24 1.26 2.18
CA PHE A 21 -0.02 1.54 1.50
C PHE A 21 -1.24 1.25 2.40
N ALA A 22 -1.29 0.07 3.00
CA ALA A 22 -2.43 -0.35 3.81
C ALA A 22 -2.57 0.52 5.07
N GLN A 23 -1.45 0.84 5.72
CA GLN A 23 -1.43 1.68 6.90
C GLN A 23 -1.83 3.12 6.58
N TRP A 24 -1.41 3.66 5.43
CA TRP A 24 -1.86 4.97 4.96
C TRP A 24 -3.37 5.00 4.74
N CYS A 25 -3.93 3.96 4.12
CA CYS A 25 -5.39 3.86 3.94
C CYS A 25 -6.11 3.94 5.30
N VAL A 26 -5.65 3.17 6.29
CA VAL A 26 -6.21 3.20 7.66
C VAL A 26 -6.02 4.56 8.35
N ASN A 27 -4.88 5.24 8.15
CA ASN A 27 -4.68 6.60 8.67
C ASN A 27 -5.75 7.59 8.16
N HIS A 28 -6.35 7.30 7.01
CA HIS A 28 -7.34 8.14 6.34
C HIS A 28 -8.74 7.54 6.27
N ASP A 29 -9.03 6.53 7.09
CA ASP A 29 -10.35 5.89 7.17
C ASP A 29 -10.82 5.30 5.82
N LEU A 30 -9.86 4.77 5.05
CA LEU A 30 -10.09 4.10 3.76
C LEU A 30 -9.86 2.60 3.88
N ASP A 31 -10.61 1.83 3.08
CA ASP A 31 -10.35 0.41 2.89
C ASP A 31 -9.24 0.20 1.83
N PRO A 32 -8.08 -0.37 2.21
CA PRO A 32 -7.00 -0.67 1.26
C PRO A 32 -7.46 -1.61 0.13
N MET A 33 -8.34 -2.57 0.42
CA MET A 33 -8.83 -3.55 -0.56
C MET A 33 -9.72 -2.91 -1.61
N GLU A 34 -10.60 -1.99 -1.20
CA GLU A 34 -11.45 -1.24 -2.13
C GLU A 34 -10.61 -0.36 -3.06
N LEU A 35 -9.61 0.35 -2.49
CA LEU A 35 -8.74 1.20 -3.27
C LEU A 35 -7.85 0.39 -4.23
N TYR A 36 -7.35 -0.75 -3.76
CA TYR A 36 -6.60 -1.69 -4.59
C TYR A 36 -7.45 -2.26 -5.73
N ALA A 37 -8.69 -2.69 -5.44
CA ALA A 37 -9.61 -3.20 -6.45
C ALA A 37 -10.00 -2.14 -7.48
N LYS A 38 -10.08 -0.86 -7.08
CA LYS A 38 -10.30 0.27 -7.99
C LYS A 38 -9.13 0.45 -8.96
N ALA A 39 -7.89 0.35 -8.47
CA ALA A 39 -6.69 0.46 -9.30
C ALA A 39 -6.52 -0.75 -10.23
N TYR A 40 -6.85 -1.96 -9.75
CA TYR A 40 -6.65 -3.21 -10.47
C TYR A 40 -7.94 -4.04 -10.59
N PRO A 41 -8.98 -3.55 -11.29
CA PRO A 41 -10.29 -4.21 -11.33
C PRO A 41 -10.29 -5.58 -11.99
N GLN A 42 -9.26 -5.91 -12.76
CA GLN A 42 -9.09 -7.20 -13.43
C GLN A 42 -8.19 -8.17 -12.65
N GLN A 43 -7.47 -7.70 -11.63
CA GLN A 43 -6.63 -8.57 -10.82
C GLN A 43 -7.48 -9.30 -9.78
N LYS A 44 -7.08 -10.55 -9.50
CA LYS A 44 -7.66 -11.29 -8.38
C LYS A 44 -7.24 -10.63 -7.06
N LEU A 45 -7.96 -10.99 -6.00
CA LEU A 45 -7.65 -10.59 -4.63
C LEU A 45 -6.15 -10.71 -4.35
N ASN A 46 -5.53 -9.62 -3.88
CA ASN A 46 -4.13 -9.65 -3.49
C ASN A 46 -4.01 -10.27 -2.09
N GLU A 47 -3.61 -11.54 -2.05
CA GLU A 47 -3.45 -12.30 -0.81
C GLU A 47 -2.38 -11.67 0.12
N SER A 48 -1.33 -11.06 -0.43
CA SER A 48 -0.30 -10.37 0.36
C SER A 48 -0.87 -9.12 1.04
N LEU A 49 -1.71 -8.36 0.33
CA LEU A 49 -2.40 -7.19 0.90
C LEU A 49 -3.36 -7.62 2.02
N LYS A 50 -4.18 -8.64 1.76
CA LYS A 50 -5.11 -9.18 2.76
C LYS A 50 -4.37 -9.63 4.02
N LYS A 51 -3.31 -10.43 3.86
CA LYS A 51 -2.50 -10.90 4.98
C LYS A 51 -1.87 -9.75 5.76
N THR A 52 -1.36 -8.74 5.07
CA THR A 52 -0.76 -7.57 5.71
C THR A 52 -1.79 -6.80 6.54
N MET A 53 -3.03 -6.68 6.05
CA MET A 53 -4.12 -6.07 6.80
C MET A 53 -4.47 -6.84 8.08
N ASP A 54 -4.51 -8.16 8.02
CA ASP A 54 -4.85 -9.01 9.16
C ASP A 54 -3.72 -9.06 10.21
N ASP A 55 -2.46 -9.07 9.77
CA ASP A 55 -1.30 -9.38 10.63
C ASP A 55 -0.54 -8.14 11.13
N LEU A 56 -0.51 -7.05 10.36
CA LEU A 56 0.47 -5.97 10.56
C LEU A 56 -0.12 -4.55 10.64
N VAL A 57 -1.29 -4.31 10.05
CA VAL A 57 -1.90 -2.97 10.04
C VAL A 57 -2.44 -2.65 11.44
N MET A 58 -1.96 -1.54 11.99
CA MET A 58 -2.41 -1.05 13.29
C MET A 58 -3.57 -0.06 13.13
N PRO A 59 -4.48 0.01 14.12
CA PRO A 59 -5.51 1.03 14.16
C PRO A 59 -4.92 2.44 14.06
N LYS A 60 -5.67 3.39 13.48
CA LYS A 60 -5.25 4.78 13.25
C LYS A 60 -4.69 5.50 14.49
N HIS A 61 -5.11 5.12 15.69
CA HIS A 61 -4.64 5.72 16.95
C HIS A 61 -3.35 5.11 17.50
N GLU A 62 -2.95 3.94 17.00
CA GLU A 62 -1.71 3.24 17.38
C GLU A 62 -0.63 3.35 16.30
N ALA A 63 -1.03 3.63 15.05
CA ALA A 63 -0.13 3.80 13.93
C ALA A 63 0.45 5.21 13.81
N GLU A 64 1.72 5.28 13.42
CA GLU A 64 2.31 6.53 12.95
C GLU A 64 1.59 7.01 11.67
N HIS A 65 1.49 8.33 11.52
CA HIS A 65 0.90 8.93 10.35
C HIS A 65 1.87 8.85 9.16
N ILE A 66 1.43 8.19 8.09
CA ILE A 66 2.16 8.16 6.83
C ILE A 66 1.77 9.38 5.98
N PRO A 67 2.71 10.23 5.57
CA PRO A 67 2.41 11.35 4.68
C PRO A 67 1.96 10.88 3.29
N ASP A 68 1.03 11.63 2.69
CA ASP A 68 0.53 11.39 1.33
C ASP A 68 1.65 11.23 0.29
N GLN A 69 2.68 12.07 0.35
CA GLN A 69 3.81 12.01 -0.58
C GLN A 69 4.66 10.74 -0.39
N THR A 70 4.72 10.22 0.84
CA THR A 70 5.49 9.01 1.15
C THR A 70 4.86 7.78 0.52
N VAL A 71 3.54 7.62 0.67
CA VAL A 71 2.84 6.48 0.05
C VAL A 71 2.94 6.52 -1.47
N ILE A 72 2.82 7.70 -2.10
CA ILE A 72 2.96 7.86 -3.55
C ILE A 72 4.36 7.45 -4.01
N ALA A 73 5.40 8.03 -3.40
CA ALA A 73 6.78 7.76 -3.79
C ALA A 73 7.15 6.28 -3.64
N VAL A 74 6.67 5.63 -2.57
CA VAL A 74 6.87 4.19 -2.36
C VAL A 74 6.15 3.39 -3.44
N LEU A 75 4.89 3.67 -3.75
CA LEU A 75 4.16 2.94 -4.79
C LEU A 75 4.81 3.08 -6.18
N GLU A 76 5.25 4.27 -6.55
CA GLU A 76 5.96 4.53 -7.80
C GLU A 76 7.31 3.80 -7.88
N MET A 77 8.06 3.75 -6.77
CA MET A 77 9.35 3.05 -6.71
C MET A 77 9.23 1.55 -6.99
N PHE A 78 8.10 0.95 -6.62
CA PHE A 78 7.79 -0.47 -6.89
C PHE A 78 7.00 -0.68 -8.19
N GLY A 79 6.77 0.38 -8.99
CA GLY A 79 6.04 0.29 -10.26
C GLY A 79 4.53 0.11 -10.14
N ASN A 80 3.95 0.38 -8.96
CA ASN A 80 2.50 0.33 -8.74
C ASN A 80 1.83 1.65 -9.17
N THR A 81 2.07 2.07 -10.42
CA THR A 81 1.66 3.38 -10.95
C THR A 81 0.14 3.58 -10.92
N ASP A 82 -0.66 2.56 -11.25
CA ASP A 82 -2.12 2.65 -11.20
C ASP A 82 -2.64 2.83 -9.76
N LEU A 83 -1.99 2.17 -8.79
CA LEU A 83 -2.32 2.32 -7.38
C LEU A 83 -1.91 3.70 -6.85
N ALA A 84 -0.73 4.19 -7.25
CA ALA A 84 -0.27 5.54 -6.94
C ALA A 84 -1.24 6.60 -7.51
N GLN A 85 -1.75 6.38 -8.73
CA GLN A 85 -2.76 7.24 -9.34
C GLN A 85 -4.08 7.21 -8.57
N ALA A 86 -4.56 6.04 -8.15
CA ALA A 86 -5.77 5.92 -7.34
C ALA A 86 -5.62 6.65 -5.99
N VAL A 87 -4.45 6.56 -5.34
CA VAL A 87 -4.09 7.32 -4.13
C VAL A 87 -4.10 8.83 -4.41
N HIS A 88 -3.52 9.27 -5.54
CA HIS A 88 -3.54 10.67 -5.97
C HIS A 88 -4.96 11.23 -6.14
N GLU A 89 -5.87 10.45 -6.73
CA GLU A 89 -7.28 10.85 -6.89
C GLU A 89 -7.97 11.05 -5.54
N VAL A 90 -7.74 10.12 -4.61
CA VAL A 90 -8.25 10.23 -3.24
C VAL A 90 -7.74 11.50 -2.57
N ILE A 91 -6.43 11.76 -2.62
CA ILE A 91 -5.82 12.96 -2.02
C ILE A 91 -6.41 14.24 -2.63
N SER A 92 -6.57 14.26 -3.96
CA SER A 92 -7.14 15.40 -4.67
C SER A 92 -8.60 15.64 -4.29
N GLY A 93 -9.36 14.56 -4.07
CA GLY A 93 -10.77 14.63 -3.64
C GLY A 93 -10.96 15.14 -2.20
N ARG A 94 -9.96 14.97 -1.31
CA ARG A 94 -10.00 15.49 0.07
C ARG A 94 -9.82 17.01 0.15
N LYS A 95 -9.27 17.65 -0.89
CA LYS A 95 -8.95 19.08 -0.91
C LYS A 95 -10.14 19.99 -1.27
N GLN A 96 -11.38 19.51 -1.14
CA GLN A 96 -12.60 20.30 -1.38
C GLN A 96 -13.38 20.56 -0.08
#